data_AF-A0A927G7Q6-F1
#
_entry.id   AF-A0A927G7Q6-F1
#
_cell.length_a   1.000
_cell.length_b   1.000
_cell.length_c   1.000
_cell.angle_alpha   90.00
_cell.angle_beta   90.00
_cell.angle_gamma   90.00
#
_symmetry.space_group_name_H-M   'P 1'
#
loop_
_entity.id
_entity.type
_entity.pdbx_description
1 polymer ?
#
loop_
_entity_poly.entity_id
_entity_poly.type
_entity_poly.pdbx_seq_one_letter_code
_entity_poly.pdbx_strand_id
1 'polypeptide(L)' 'MPGHAGAFARFVVSFVLFVGGLVLMGAGLSGVDAGVWLFCGGLAAATLAFAIPMSVTGKTER' A
#
# COMPACT_ATOMS: atom_id res chain seq x y z
N MET A 1 26.64 -7.60 -5.29
CA MET A 1 25.21 -7.89 -5.58
C MET A 1 24.32 -6.82 -4.93
N PRO A 2 24.10 -5.63 -5.54
CA PRO A 2 23.38 -4.53 -4.88
C PRO A 2 21.85 -4.50 -5.09
N GLY A 3 21.23 -5.54 -5.65
CA GLY A 3 19.82 -5.50 -6.08
C GLY A 3 18.76 -5.95 -5.06
N HIS A 4 19.12 -6.77 -4.06
CA HIS A 4 18.12 -7.43 -3.18
C HIS A 4 17.53 -6.50 -2.11
N ALA A 5 18.34 -5.60 -1.54
CA ALA A 5 17.88 -4.69 -0.50
C ALA A 5 16.80 -3.71 -1.00
N GLY A 6 16.94 -3.21 -2.23
CA GLY A 6 15.96 -2.33 -2.86
C GLY A 6 14.64 -3.03 -3.17
N ALA A 7 14.69 -4.30 -3.58
CA ALA A 7 13.49 -5.12 -3.81
C ALA A 7 12.77 -5.42 -2.48
N PHE A 8 13.51 -5.80 -1.44
CA PHE A 8 12.96 -6.09 -0.12
C PHE A 8 12.30 -4.86 0.52
N ALA A 9 12.94 -3.69 0.45
CA ALA A 9 12.38 -2.45 0.98
C ALA A 9 11.02 -2.11 0.33
N ARG A 10 10.88 -2.29 -0.99
CA ARG A 10 9.62 -2.07 -1.72
C ARG A 10 8.55 -3.08 -1.32
N PHE A 11 8.93 -4.34 -1.16
CA PHE A 11 8.03 -5.39 -0.69
C PHE A 11 7.48 -5.04 0.70
N VAL A 12 8.36 -4.66 1.63
CA VAL A 12 7.97 -4.28 3.00
C VAL A 12 7.03 -3.06 2.99
N VAL A 13 7.36 -2.01 2.22
CA VAL A 13 6.49 -0.83 2.09
C VAL A 13 5.12 -1.19 1.52
N SER A 14 5.08 -2.00 0.47
CA SER A 14 3.84 -2.46 -0.16
C SER A 14 3.00 -3.29 0.82
N PHE A 15 3.64 -4.19 1.57
CA PHE A 15 2.98 -5.01 2.57
C PHE A 15 2.37 -4.16 3.69
N VAL A 16 3.11 -3.19 4.22
CA VAL A 16 2.62 -2.27 5.26
C VAL A 16 1.46 -1.43 4.75
N LEU A 17 1.52 -0.91 3.52
CA LEU A 17 0.42 -0.15 2.91
C LEU A 17 -0.83 -1.01 2.70
N PHE A 18 -0.65 -2.26 2.29
CA PHE A 18 -1.76 -3.19 2.10
C PHE A 18 -2.45 -3.54 3.42
N VAL A 19 -1.67 -4.02 4.41
CA VAL A 19 -2.19 -4.38 5.73
C VAL A 19 -2.79 -3.16 6.43
N GLY A 20 -2.11 -2.01 6.37
CA GLY A 20 -2.62 -0.75 6.91
C GLY A 20 -3.92 -0.31 6.23
N GLY A 21 -4.04 -0.48 4.92
CA GLY A 21 -5.27 -0.18 4.17
C GLY A 21 -6.45 -1.06 4.57
N LEU A 22 -6.23 -2.36 4.77
CA LEU A 22 -7.26 -3.29 5.26
C LEU A 22 -7.72 -2.94 6.69
N VAL A 23 -6.78 -2.57 7.56
CA VAL A 23 -7.10 -2.12 8.92
C VAL A 23 -7.93 -0.85 8.89
N LEU A 24 -7.57 0.12 8.03
CA LEU A 24 -8.34 1.36 7.87
C LEU A 24 -9.76 1.11 7.35
N MET A 25 -9.92 0.20 6.39
CA MET A 25 -11.24 -0.23 5.91
C MET A 25 -12.08 -0.86 7.02
N GLY A 26 -11.50 -1.77 7.81
CA GLY A 26 -12.19 -2.38 8.95
C GLY A 26 -12.58 -1.35 10.01
N ALA A 27 -11.70 -0.38 10.28
CA ALA A 27 -12.00 0.74 11.17
C ALA A 27 -13.18 1.57 10.65
N GLY A 28 -13.24 1.86 9.35
CA GLY A 28 -14.35 2.59 8.74
C GLY A 28 -15.71 1.91 8.90
N LEU A 29 -15.75 0.58 9.02
CA LEU A 29 -16.96 -0.20 9.27
C LEU A 29 -17.38 -0.25 10.75
N SER A 30 -16.51 0.20 11.67
CA SER A 30 -16.73 0.10 13.12
C SER A 30 -17.62 1.20 13.72
N GLY A 31 -18.36 1.94 12.88
CA GLY A 31 -19.30 2.99 13.34
C GLY A 31 -18.65 4.30 13.78
N VAL A 32 -17.40 4.54 13.38
CA VAL A 32 -16.68 5.80 13.65
C VAL A 32 -17.26 6.94 12.81
N ASP A 33 -17.31 8.14 13.38
CA ASP A 33 -17.60 9.37 12.65
C ASP A 33 -16.62 9.50 11.46
N ALA A 34 -17.17 9.82 10.28
CA ALA A 34 -16.46 9.78 9.00
C ALA A 34 -15.94 8.39 8.54
N GLY A 35 -16.54 7.28 8.99
CA GLY A 35 -16.14 5.91 8.62
C GLY A 35 -16.04 5.63 7.11
N VAL A 36 -16.85 6.29 6.28
CA VAL A 36 -16.75 6.20 4.81
C VAL A 36 -15.40 6.73 4.29
N TRP A 37 -14.85 7.78 4.90
CA TRP A 37 -13.55 8.33 4.53
C TRP A 37 -12.40 7.43 4.95
N LEU A 38 -12.55 6.75 6.09
CA LEU A 38 -11.57 5.76 6.58
C LEU A 38 -11.54 4.54 5.65
N PHE A 39 -12.71 4.12 5.18
CA PHE A 39 -12.84 3.07 4.17
C PHE A 39 -12.22 3.46 2.83
N CYS A 40 -12.55 4.66 2.31
CA CYS A 40 -11.95 5.19 1.09
C CYS A 40 -10.43 5.39 1.21
N GLY A 41 -9.94 5.87 2.36
CA GLY A 41 -8.51 6.00 2.66
C GLY A 41 -7.81 4.64 2.68
N GLY A 42 -8.45 3.62 3.26
CA GLY A 42 -7.97 2.25 3.24
C GLY A 42 -7.92 1.65 1.83
N LEU A 43 -8.94 1.92 1.01
CA LEU A 43 -8.97 1.53 -0.41
C LEU A 43 -7.83 2.16 -1.21
N ALA A 44 -7.59 3.46 -0.99
CA ALA A 44 -6.49 4.19 -1.64
C ALA A 44 -5.11 3.66 -1.21
N ALA A 45 -4.92 3.37 0.08
CA ALA A 45 -3.69 2.77 0.59
C ALA A 45 -3.45 1.35 0.02
N ALA A 46 -4.50 0.54 -0.06
CA ALA A 46 -4.43 -0.80 -0.66
C ALA A 46 -4.12 -0.75 -2.16
N THR A 47 -4.69 0.20 -2.91
CA THR A 47 -4.34 0.38 -4.34
C THR A 47 -2.90 0.87 -4.52
N LEU A 48 -2.43 1.78 -3.67
CA LEU A 48 -1.03 2.23 -3.67
C LEU A 48 -0.04 1.10 -3.40
N ALA A 49 -0.40 0.16 -2.51
CA ALA A 49 0.42 -1.03 -2.24
C ALA A 49 0.73 -1.85 -3.50
N PHE A 50 -0.17 -1.86 -4.48
CA PHE A 50 0.05 -2.54 -5.76
C PHE A 50 0.69 -1.62 -6.83
N ALA A 51 0.38 -0.32 -6.80
CA ALA A 51 0.90 0.64 -7.77
C ALA A 51 2.41 0.95 -7.60
N ILE A 52 2.90 1.02 -6.35
CA ILE A 52 4.31 1.31 -6.02
C ILE A 52 5.28 0.25 -6.58
N PRO A 53 5.06 -1.07 -6.39
CA PRO A 53 5.94 -2.08 -6.97
C PRO A 53 5.86 -2.13 -8.50
N MET A 54 4.71 -1.82 -9.13
CA MET A 54 4.57 -1.84 -10.59
C MET A 54 5.19 -0.64 -11.31
N SER A 55 5.18 0.54 -10.70
CA SER A 55 5.64 1.79 -11.35
C SER A 55 7.17 1.89 -11.50
N VAL A 56 7.94 0.98 -10.90
CA VAL A 56 9.41 0.99 -10.95
C VAL A 56 9.99 -0.06 -11.91
N THR A 57 9.21 -1.05 -12.36
CA THR A 57 9.65 -2.06 -13.33
C THR A 57 10.10 -1.46 -14.67
N GLY A 58 9.67 -0.23 -15.00
CA GLY A 58 10.08 0.49 -16.21
C GLY A 58 11.36 1.34 -16.11
N LYS A 59 12.07 1.36 -14.97
CA LYS A 59 13.28 2.20 -14.78
C LYS A 59 14.62 1.43 -14.84
N THR A 60 14.60 0.14 -15.12
CA THR A 60 15.79 -0.72 -15.19
C THR A 60 16.39 -0.90 -16.59
N GLU A 61 15.87 -0.22 -17.62
CA GLU A 61 16.34 -0.33 -19.02
C GLU A 61 17.01 0.96 -19.55
N ARG A 62 17.91 1.59 -18.79
CA ARG A 62 18.73 2.69 -19.34
C ARG A 62 20.18 2.64 -18.91
#